data_AF-U2Y4G9-F1
#
_entry.id   AF-U2Y4G9-F1
#
_cell.length_a   1.000
_cell.length_b   1.000
_cell.length_c   1.000
_cell.angle_alpha   90.00
_cell.angle_beta   90.00
_cell.angle_gamma   90.00
#
_symmetry.space_group_name_H-M   'P 1'
#
loop_
_entity.id
_entity.type
_entity.pdbx_description
1 polymer ?
#
loop_
_entity_poly.entity_id
_entity_poly.type
_entity_poly.pdbx_seq_one_letter_code
_entity_poly.pdbx_strand_id
1 'polypeptide(L)' 'MGIKGDTMENKILLNVQALLEQQTEKGIKKYGKTVDPDDYGMIGWLEHLQQELIDAVVYCEVLKQKVMKK' A
#
# COMPACT_ATOMS: atom_id res chain seq x y z
N MET A 1 -30.12 6.90 -6.28
CA MET A 1 -28.78 6.78 -6.89
C MET A 1 -28.39 5.33 -6.80
N GLY A 2 -27.88 4.72 -7.89
CA GLY A 2 -27.44 3.32 -7.84
C GLY A 2 -26.08 3.20 -7.15
N ILE A 3 -25.71 1.99 -6.74
CA ILE A 3 -24.43 1.66 -6.07
C ILE A 3 -23.20 2.31 -6.75
N LYS A 4 -23.26 2.46 -8.09
CA LYS A 4 -22.21 3.07 -8.92
C LYS A 4 -22.08 4.59 -8.76
N GLY A 5 -23.14 5.28 -8.34
CA GLY A 5 -23.10 6.71 -8.02
C GLY A 5 -22.48 6.95 -6.65
N ASP A 6 -22.82 6.12 -5.66
CA ASP A 6 -22.35 6.26 -4.28
C ASP A 6 -20.84 6.01 -4.16
N THR A 7 -20.27 5.11 -4.97
CA THR A 7 -18.81 4.89 -5.01
C THR A 7 -18.03 6.03 -5.66
N MET A 8 -18.62 6.72 -6.64
CA MET A 8 -17.96 7.82 -7.37
C MET A 8 -17.94 9.13 -6.57
N GLU A 9 -18.82 9.28 -5.58
CA GLU A 9 -18.81 10.43 -4.66
C GLU A 9 -17.94 10.20 -3.41
N ASN A 10 -17.54 8.94 -3.13
CA ASN A 10 -16.74 8.61 -1.97
C ASN A 10 -15.27 9.01 -2.16
N LYS A 11 -14.92 10.21 -1.67
CA LYS A 11 -13.55 10.76 -1.74
C LYS A 11 -12.49 9.88 -1.05
N ILE A 12 -12.84 9.16 0.01
CA ILE A 12 -11.89 8.28 0.71
C ILE A 12 -11.54 7.10 -0.20
N LEU A 13 -12.55 6.48 -0.80
CA LEU A 13 -12.36 5.38 -1.76
C LEU A 13 -11.48 5.81 -2.92
N LEU A 14 -11.80 6.96 -3.54
CA LEU A 14 -11.03 7.50 -4.66
C LEU A 14 -9.57 7.77 -4.29
N ASN A 15 -9.31 8.31 -3.09
CA ASN A 15 -7.94 8.55 -2.63
C ASN A 15 -7.16 7.25 -2.44
N VAL A 16 -7.79 6.21 -1.87
CA VAL A 16 -7.13 4.90 -1.68
C VAL A 16 -6.83 4.25 -3.04
N GLN A 17 -7.75 4.35 -4.02
CA GLN A 17 -7.52 3.86 -5.38
C GLN A 17 -6.34 4.57 -6.04
N ALA A 18 -6.27 5.91 -5.96
CA ALA A 18 -5.16 6.67 -6.51
C ALA A 18 -3.81 6.31 -5.85
N LEU A 19 -3.80 6.07 -4.54
CA LEU A 19 -2.60 5.59 -3.84
C LEU A 19 -2.16 4.21 -4.35
N LEU A 20 -3.11 3.29 -4.56
CA LEU A 20 -2.82 1.96 -5.08
C LEU A 20 -2.22 2.05 -6.49
N GLU A 21 -2.83 2.82 -7.38
CA GLU A 21 -2.31 3.06 -8.75
C GLU A 21 -0.88 3.60 -8.73
N GLN A 22 -0.62 4.62 -7.90
CA GLN A 22 0.73 5.19 -7.77
C GLN A 22 1.76 4.18 -7.26
N GLN A 23 1.38 3.31 -6.31
CA GLN A 23 2.27 2.27 -5.80
C GLN A 23 2.54 1.20 -6.87
N THR A 24 1.52 0.80 -7.63
CA THR A 24 1.67 -0.10 -8.78
C THR A 24 2.60 0.50 -9.84
N GLU A 25 2.44 1.77 -10.21
CA GLU A 25 3.34 2.44 -11.14
C GLU A 25 4.80 2.45 -10.66
N LYS A 26 5.04 2.73 -9.38
CA LYS A 26 6.40 2.68 -8.80
C LYS A 26 6.97 1.28 -8.87
N GLY A 27 6.17 0.26 -8.58
CA GLY A 27 6.55 -1.15 -8.71
C GLY A 27 6.96 -1.49 -10.14
N ILE A 28 6.13 -1.13 -11.12
CA ILE A 28 6.41 -1.33 -12.55
C ILE A 28 7.69 -0.60 -12.96
N LYS A 29 7.89 0.66 -12.55
CA LYS A 29 9.11 1.43 -12.85
C LYS A 29 10.36 0.79 -12.24
N LYS A 30 10.25 0.17 -11.05
CA LYS A 30 11.38 -0.44 -10.32
C LYS A 30 11.72 -1.85 -10.83
N TYR A 31 10.72 -2.68 -11.13
CA TYR A 31 10.90 -4.10 -11.43
C TYR A 31 10.60 -4.47 -12.89
N GLY A 32 10.08 -3.53 -13.69
CA GLY A 32 9.72 -3.76 -15.10
C GLY A 32 8.45 -4.57 -15.32
N LYS A 33 7.75 -4.97 -14.25
CA LYS A 33 6.53 -5.77 -14.30
C LYS A 33 5.55 -5.39 -13.18
N THR A 34 4.28 -5.74 -13.36
CA THR A 34 3.28 -5.73 -12.28
C THR A 34 3.52 -6.90 -11.33
N VAL A 35 2.87 -6.85 -10.16
CA VAL A 35 2.75 -8.00 -9.27
C VAL A 35 2.05 -9.13 -10.01
N ASP A 36 2.72 -10.28 -10.12
CA ASP A 36 2.16 -11.52 -10.63
C ASP A 36 1.92 -12.47 -9.44
N PRO A 37 0.70 -13.00 -9.23
CA PRO A 37 0.43 -13.98 -8.16
C PRO A 37 1.38 -15.19 -8.16
N ASP A 38 1.92 -15.55 -9.33
CA ASP A 38 2.87 -16.67 -9.49
C ASP A 38 4.33 -16.29 -9.17
N ASP A 39 4.62 -15.02 -8.83
CA ASP A 39 5.96 -14.56 -8.47
C ASP A 39 6.51 -15.26 -7.21
N TYR A 40 5.62 -15.65 -6.29
CA TYR A 40 5.97 -16.30 -5.03
C TYR A 40 5.00 -17.42 -4.67
N GLY A 41 5.52 -18.42 -3.95
CA GLY A 41 4.67 -19.33 -3.18
C GLY A 41 4.11 -18.66 -1.91
N MET A 42 3.20 -19.34 -1.22
CA MET A 42 2.54 -18.83 0.00
C MET A 42 3.52 -18.26 1.04
N ILE A 43 4.64 -18.95 1.30
CA ILE A 43 5.64 -18.49 2.27
C ILE A 43 6.33 -17.20 1.80
N GLY A 44 6.72 -17.10 0.52
CA GLY A 44 7.34 -15.89 -0.01
C GLY A 44 6.39 -14.68 0.08
N TRP A 45 5.10 -14.88 -0.23
CA TRP A 45 4.09 -13.85 -0.02
C TRP A 45 3.98 -13.39 1.44
N LEU A 46 4.01 -14.33 2.40
CA LEU A 46 3.98 -14.01 3.82
C LEU A 46 5.26 -13.30 4.29
N GLU A 47 6.43 -13.69 3.78
CA GLU A 47 7.70 -13.03 4.07
C GLU A 47 7.71 -11.58 3.56
N HIS A 48 7.24 -11.34 2.34
CA HIS A 48 7.08 -9.99 1.81
C HIS A 48 6.12 -9.16 2.63
N LEU A 49 4.96 -9.72 3.00
CA LEU A 49 4.02 -9.04 3.89
C LEU A 49 4.67 -8.71 5.24
N GLN A 50 5.42 -9.64 5.82
CA GLN A 50 6.11 -9.42 7.10
C GLN A 50 7.12 -8.28 7.01
N GLN A 51 7.87 -8.18 5.91
CA GLN A 51 8.81 -7.07 5.68
C GLN A 51 8.08 -5.72 5.62
N GLU A 52 7.00 -5.62 4.84
CA GLU A 52 6.21 -4.38 4.71
C GLU A 52 5.55 -3.97 6.05
N LEU A 53 5.12 -4.94 6.87
CA LEU A 53 4.59 -4.68 8.20
C LEU A 53 5.67 -4.15 9.17
N ILE A 54 6.92 -4.62 9.06
CA ILE A 54 8.05 -4.10 9.83
C ILE A 54 8.33 -2.64 9.43
N ASP A 55 8.31 -2.32 8.14
CA ASP A 55 8.49 -0.94 7.66
C ASP A 55 7.43 0.01 8.24
N ALA A 56 6.17 -0.45 8.33
CA ALA A 56 5.10 0.30 8.99
C ALA A 56 5.37 0.53 10.50
N VAL A 57 5.89 -0.48 11.21
CA VAL A 57 6.29 -0.33 12.63
C VAL A 57 7.43 0.69 12.78
N VAL A 58 8.41 0.68 11.88
CA VAL A 58 9.49 1.67 11.86
C VAL A 58 8.94 3.09 11.70
N TYR A 59 7.98 3.30 10.79
CA TYR A 59 7.35 4.61 10.63
C TYR A 59 6.59 5.07 11.87
N CYS A 60 5.87 4.17 12.54
CA CYS A 60 5.22 4.47 13.82
C CYS A 60 6.25 4.95 14.87
N GLU A 61 7.39 4.27 15.00
CA GLU A 61 8.42 4.66 15.97
C GLU A 61 9.06 6.01 15.62
N VAL A 62 9.39 6.24 14.35
CA VAL A 62 9.91 7.55 13.88
C VAL A 62 8.92 8.68 14.20
N LEU A 63 7.63 8.48 13.96
CA LEU A 63 6.60 9.48 14.25
C LEU A 63 6.44 9.73 15.75
N LYS A 64 6.45 8.69 16.58
CA LYS A 64 6.45 8.83 18.05
C LYS A 64 7.63 9.70 18.51
N GLN A 65 8.84 9.40 18.02
CA GLN A 65 10.04 10.18 18.36
C GLN A 65 9.91 11.65 17.93
N LYS A 66 9.37 11.92 16.74
CA LYS A 66 9.15 13.31 16.26
C LYS A 66 8.13 14.07 17.09
N VAL A 67 7.07 13.41 17.55
CA VAL A 67 6.02 14.03 18.37
C VAL A 67 6.48 14.23 19.82
N MET A 68 7.26 13.30 20.37
CA MET A 68 7.76 13.33 21.76
C MET A 68 8.94 14.29 21.97
N LYS A 69 9.73 14.61 20.93
CA LYS A 69 10.82 15.60 20.99
C LYS A 69 10.33 17.06 20.94
N LYS A 70 9.10 17.32 21.38
CA LYS A 70 8.58 18.68 21.56
C LYS A 70 9.02 19.26 22.89
#